data_AF-S4YBF3-F1
#
_entry.id   AF-S4YBF3-F1
#
_cell.length_a   1.000
_cell.length_b   1.000
_cell.length_c   1.000
_cell.angle_alpha   90.00
_cell.angle_beta   90.00
_cell.angle_gamma   90.00
#
_symmetry.space_group_name_H-M   'P 1'
#
loop_
_entity.id
_entity.type
_entity.pdbx_description
1 polymer ?
#
loop_
_entity_poly.entity_id
_entity_poly.type
_entity_poly.pdbx_seq_one_letter_code
_entity_poly.pdbx_strand_id
1 'polypeptide(L)'
;MREVRGTEAIGQLFSFGIDVVCSDGAELSIEEVLGATASLVFEVEGADERTVHGMIAAVEDRHETETALRSYRLRLAPRAFRATLVELQQVFLDVSVPELIQQKLAMVGLGRDDVTMRLYRDHPAREMIVQYKETDLAFISRLAEHLGISFFFEHESGRDVMVFTDEQVGFPPLPGGDAVVFRPRGERRDVFELKEQAIAFPATYVMQEYNYRTPRVDLTATHESAAGLGGGVVEYGAHHKTPDEGQRLAQIRAEERASASRYFECRSDELRLLPGAVFAIEGHPRLDGQRLLIVEVEHRAVQPTAIEGEGRREQEYVNRARLVRAEQAYRPPRETPRPKIHGVVSALVEPLPDGEIGATSPIDEQGRYRVRFHFDAGEPASRAFPSRLVRMIQPHAGPNYGIHFPLKPGIEVLLVFVDGDPDRPMIVGAAPNPITPSPVTREVNLMHRIETSTGILIEMRDCPPRA
;
A
#
# COMPACT_ATOMS: atom_id res chain seq x y z
N MET A 1 9.55 29.53 -16.34
CA MET A 1 8.39 28.69 -16.01
C MET A 1 7.13 29.45 -16.37
N ARG A 2 6.11 28.81 -16.96
CA ARG A 2 4.84 29.48 -17.35
C ARG A 2 3.70 29.15 -16.40
N GLU A 3 3.50 27.86 -16.15
CA GLU A 3 2.43 27.36 -15.29
C GLU A 3 2.95 26.18 -14.48
N VAL A 4 2.53 26.09 -13.22
CA VAL A 4 2.68 24.91 -12.39
C VAL A 4 1.34 24.49 -11.86
N ARG A 5 1.07 23.18 -11.95
CA ARG A 5 -0.04 22.52 -11.28
C ARG A 5 0.49 21.36 -10.47
N GLY A 6 0.18 21.33 -9.19
CA GLY A 6 0.67 20.32 -8.27
C GLY A 6 -0.44 19.68 -7.47
N THR A 7 -0.28 18.42 -7.12
CA THR A 7 -1.10 17.74 -6.13
C THR A 7 -0.21 17.03 -5.14
N GLU A 8 -0.53 17.14 -3.87
CA GLU A 8 0.17 16.48 -2.77
C GLU A 8 -0.88 15.98 -1.77
N ALA A 9 -0.74 14.75 -1.26
CA ALA A 9 -1.64 14.24 -0.22
C ALA A 9 -0.94 13.23 0.70
N ILE A 10 -1.40 13.14 1.95
CA ILE A 10 -1.01 12.06 2.86
C ILE A 10 -1.48 10.73 2.25
N GLY A 11 -0.56 9.78 2.11
CA GLY A 11 -0.83 8.46 1.51
C GLY A 11 -0.71 8.43 -0.01
N GLN A 12 -0.29 9.51 -0.66
CA GLN A 12 -0.08 9.55 -2.12
C GLN A 12 1.28 10.17 -2.47
N LEU A 13 1.81 9.83 -3.65
CA LEU A 13 3.00 10.49 -4.19
C LEU A 13 2.63 11.88 -4.70
N PHE A 14 3.39 12.91 -4.34
CA PHE A 14 3.18 14.23 -4.94
C PHE A 14 3.47 14.23 -6.45
N SER A 15 2.83 15.12 -7.19
CA SER A 15 3.07 15.29 -8.62
C SER A 15 2.88 16.74 -9.04
N PHE A 16 3.92 17.34 -9.60
CA PHE A 16 3.89 18.68 -10.16
C PHE A 16 4.11 18.65 -11.67
N GLY A 17 3.12 19.10 -12.44
CA GLY A 17 3.24 19.42 -13.86
C GLY A 17 3.76 20.83 -14.03
N ILE A 18 4.90 20.99 -14.70
CA ILE A 18 5.64 22.24 -14.83
C ILE A 18 5.79 22.55 -16.31
N ASP A 19 5.17 23.64 -16.77
CA ASP A 19 5.35 24.13 -18.12
C ASP A 19 6.57 25.06 -18.19
N VAL A 20 7.57 24.67 -18.97
CA VAL A 20 8.85 25.39 -19.14
C VAL A 20 9.04 25.81 -20.59
N VAL A 21 9.78 26.91 -20.78
CA VAL A 21 10.18 27.41 -22.09
C VAL A 21 11.68 27.64 -22.05
N CYS A 22 12.39 27.10 -23.03
CA CYS A 22 13.81 27.36 -23.23
C CYS A 22 13.99 28.60 -24.11
N SER A 23 14.85 29.53 -23.68
CA SER A 23 15.25 30.68 -24.48
C SER A 23 16.41 30.34 -25.42
N ASP A 24 16.65 31.23 -26.39
CA ASP A 24 17.88 31.26 -27.20
C ASP A 24 18.16 29.97 -28.03
N GLY A 25 17.10 29.25 -28.41
CA GLY A 25 17.22 28.02 -29.19
C GLY A 25 17.83 26.83 -28.42
N ALA A 26 17.97 26.94 -27.09
CA ALA A 26 18.42 25.83 -26.27
C ALA A 26 17.38 24.69 -26.30
N GLU A 27 17.87 23.46 -26.49
CA GLU A 27 17.04 22.26 -26.47
C GLU A 27 17.32 21.45 -25.19
N LEU A 28 16.27 20.84 -24.67
CA LEU A 28 16.28 20.12 -23.41
C LEU A 28 16.39 18.64 -23.77
N SER A 29 17.53 18.02 -23.44
CA SER A 29 17.75 16.60 -23.74
C SER A 29 16.81 15.74 -22.91
N ILE A 30 15.88 15.03 -23.57
CA ILE A 30 14.89 14.20 -22.90
C ILE A 30 15.60 13.06 -22.15
N GLU A 31 16.61 12.46 -22.77
CA GLU A 31 17.39 11.36 -22.20
C GLU A 31 18.17 11.77 -20.95
N GLU A 32 18.69 13.00 -20.90
CA GLU A 32 19.43 13.49 -19.73
C GLU A 32 18.49 13.95 -18.60
N VAL A 33 17.31 14.46 -18.94
CA VAL A 33 16.38 15.03 -17.95
C VAL A 33 15.44 14.00 -17.36
N LEU A 34 14.99 13.01 -18.14
CA LEU A 34 14.14 11.95 -17.62
C LEU A 34 14.89 11.15 -16.54
N GLY A 35 14.32 11.12 -15.33
CA GLY A 35 14.92 10.45 -14.18
C GLY A 35 15.90 11.29 -13.37
N ALA A 36 16.30 12.47 -13.87
CA ALA A 36 17.18 13.38 -13.15
C ALA A 36 16.50 13.95 -11.90
N THR A 37 17.29 14.21 -10.86
CA THR A 37 16.83 14.93 -9.66
C THR A 37 16.58 16.39 -9.99
N ALA A 38 15.48 16.94 -9.49
CA ALA A 38 15.13 18.35 -9.70
C ALA A 38 14.46 18.92 -8.44
N SER A 39 14.48 20.25 -8.33
CA SER A 39 13.83 20.98 -7.24
C SER A 39 12.94 22.07 -7.79
N LEU A 40 11.72 22.16 -7.27
CA LEU A 40 10.82 23.28 -7.50
C LEU A 40 10.89 24.22 -6.28
N VAL A 41 11.35 25.45 -6.49
CA VAL A 41 11.52 26.47 -5.43
C VAL A 41 10.40 27.50 -5.54
N PHE A 42 9.72 27.74 -4.44
CA PHE A 42 8.76 28.82 -4.27
C PHE A 42 9.47 29.97 -3.58
N GLU A 43 9.66 31.08 -4.30
CA GLU A 43 10.43 32.23 -3.84
C GLU A 43 9.56 33.46 -3.55
N VAL A 44 10.00 34.25 -2.58
CA VAL A 44 9.34 35.46 -2.09
C VAL A 44 10.38 36.55 -1.92
N GLU A 45 10.31 37.60 -2.72
CA GLU A 45 11.25 38.73 -2.63
C GLU A 45 12.74 38.29 -2.65
N GLY A 46 13.04 37.17 -3.34
CA GLY A 46 14.39 36.60 -3.45
C GLY A 46 14.81 35.67 -2.30
N ALA A 47 13.89 35.31 -1.40
CA ALA A 47 14.09 34.28 -0.38
C ALA A 47 13.29 33.01 -0.71
N ASP A 48 13.92 31.85 -0.52
CA ASP A 48 13.29 30.54 -0.65
C ASP A 48 12.30 30.32 0.52
N GLU A 49 11.01 30.24 0.20
CA GLU A 49 9.96 30.01 1.21
C GLU A 49 9.62 28.53 1.34
N ARG A 50 9.70 27.79 0.22
CA ARG A 50 9.48 26.35 0.17
C ARG A 50 10.22 25.74 -1.01
N THR A 51 10.82 24.58 -0.79
CA THR A 51 11.44 23.80 -1.87
C THR A 51 10.87 22.39 -1.88
N VAL A 52 10.45 21.93 -3.06
CA VAL A 52 9.99 20.57 -3.31
C VAL A 52 11.07 19.85 -4.12
N HIS A 53 11.77 18.92 -3.47
CA HIS A 53 12.77 18.06 -4.10
C HIS A 53 12.11 16.82 -4.69
N GLY A 54 12.66 16.29 -5.79
CA GLY A 54 12.20 15.02 -6.36
C GLY A 54 12.99 14.62 -7.60
N MET A 55 12.33 13.92 -8.50
CA MET A 55 12.86 13.52 -9.80
C MET A 55 11.89 13.82 -10.93
N ILE A 56 12.41 14.01 -12.14
CA ILE A 56 11.58 14.17 -13.34
C ILE A 56 11.07 12.79 -13.79
N ALA A 57 9.79 12.55 -13.58
CA ALA A 57 9.13 11.28 -13.87
C ALA A 57 8.44 11.23 -15.24
N ALA A 58 8.36 12.37 -15.95
CA ALA A 58 7.93 12.43 -17.35
C ALA A 58 8.39 13.75 -17.99
N VAL A 59 8.62 13.70 -19.30
CA VAL A 59 8.91 14.87 -20.15
C VAL A 59 8.00 14.78 -21.36
N GLU A 60 7.28 15.86 -21.65
CA GLU A 60 6.48 16.04 -22.86
C GLU A 60 7.09 17.21 -23.64
N ASP A 61 7.67 16.93 -24.82
CA ASP A 61 8.06 17.96 -25.79
C ASP A 61 6.82 18.31 -26.63
N ARG A 62 6.46 19.60 -26.66
CA ARG A 62 5.30 20.07 -27.43
C ARG A 62 5.55 20.14 -28.93
N HIS A 63 6.80 19.97 -29.36
CA HIS A 63 7.23 20.02 -30.76
C HIS A 63 6.62 21.21 -31.52
N GLU A 64 6.63 22.40 -30.89
CA GLU A 64 6.12 23.62 -31.52
C GLU A 64 6.89 23.88 -32.83
N THR A 65 6.15 24.00 -33.93
CA THR A 65 6.71 24.01 -35.29
C THR A 65 7.19 25.39 -35.76
N GLU A 66 6.72 26.49 -35.13
CA GLU A 66 6.94 27.87 -35.59
C GLU A 66 7.25 28.86 -34.46
N THR A 67 8.20 28.57 -33.59
CA THR A 67 8.67 29.53 -32.57
C THR A 67 10.19 29.50 -32.40
N ALA A 68 10.80 30.66 -32.11
CA ALA A 68 12.18 30.78 -31.65
C ALA A 68 12.40 30.20 -30.22
N LEU A 69 11.39 29.51 -29.70
CA LEU A 69 11.27 29.04 -28.33
C LEU A 69 10.79 27.60 -28.38
N ARG A 70 11.37 26.75 -27.53
CA ARG A 70 10.95 25.36 -27.32
C ARG A 70 10.24 25.26 -25.98
N SER A 71 9.10 24.59 -25.94
CA SER A 71 8.34 24.41 -24.71
C SER A 71 8.17 22.93 -24.36
N TYR A 72 8.29 22.66 -23.06
CA TYR A 72 8.19 21.31 -22.50
C TYR A 72 7.24 21.32 -21.31
N ARG A 73 6.60 20.19 -21.06
CA ARG A 73 5.95 19.91 -19.78
C ARG A 73 6.73 18.84 -19.05
N LEU A 74 7.21 19.18 -17.86
CA LEU A 74 7.94 18.28 -16.98
C LEU A 74 7.02 17.81 -15.86
N ARG A 75 7.09 16.53 -15.49
CA ARG A 75 6.43 16.01 -14.28
C ARG A 75 7.46 15.76 -13.20
N LEU A 76 7.47 16.59 -12.16
CA LEU A 76 8.25 16.37 -10.94
C LEU A 76 7.45 15.48 -9.98
N ALA A 77 8.05 14.40 -9.50
CA ALA A 77 7.48 13.43 -8.56
C ALA A 77 8.55 13.02 -7.52
N PRO A 78 8.18 12.42 -6.37
CA PRO A 78 9.17 11.93 -5.41
C PRO A 78 10.03 10.83 -6.03
N ARG A 79 11.23 10.60 -5.48
CA ARG A 79 12.09 9.47 -5.88
C ARG A 79 11.40 8.12 -5.67
N ALA A 80 10.49 8.05 -4.70
CA ALA A 80 9.62 6.90 -4.46
C ALA A 80 8.73 6.52 -5.66
N PHE A 81 8.57 7.40 -6.67
CA PHE A 81 7.89 7.09 -7.93
C PHE A 81 8.46 5.84 -8.61
N ARG A 82 9.74 5.50 -8.41
CA ARG A 82 10.33 4.27 -8.95
C ARG A 82 9.62 3.00 -8.48
N ALA A 83 9.00 3.01 -7.30
CA ALA A 83 8.20 1.89 -6.80
C ALA A 83 6.91 1.65 -7.60
N THR A 84 6.47 2.60 -8.44
CA THR A 84 5.33 2.39 -9.36
C THR A 84 5.74 1.63 -10.62
N LEU A 85 7.04 1.53 -10.90
CA LEU A 85 7.57 0.93 -12.12
C LEU A 85 7.90 -0.56 -11.97
N VAL A 86 7.93 -1.05 -10.72
CA VAL A 86 8.26 -2.43 -10.39
C VAL A 86 7.00 -3.17 -10.01
N GLU A 87 6.68 -4.23 -10.77
CA GLU A 87 5.59 -5.16 -10.47
C GLU A 87 6.16 -6.57 -10.37
N LEU A 88 5.96 -7.21 -9.23
CA LEU A 88 6.51 -8.53 -8.92
C LEU A 88 5.48 -9.39 -8.18
N GLN A 89 5.76 -10.69 -8.11
CA GLN A 89 5.03 -11.64 -7.27
C GLN A 89 6.04 -12.26 -6.31
N GLN A 90 5.89 -12.04 -5.02
CA GLN A 90 6.91 -12.41 -4.03
C GLN A 90 6.28 -12.75 -2.69
N VAL A 91 6.87 -13.75 -2.02
CA VAL A 91 6.46 -14.19 -0.68
C VAL A 91 7.47 -13.74 0.37
N PHE A 92 6.99 -13.00 1.36
CA PHE A 92 7.72 -12.54 2.52
C PHE A 92 7.31 -13.35 3.75
N LEU A 93 8.26 -13.76 4.58
CA LEU A 93 8.02 -14.55 5.78
C LEU A 93 8.66 -13.89 6.98
N ASP A 94 8.00 -14.02 8.13
CA ASP A 94 8.50 -13.61 9.44
C ASP A 94 9.08 -12.19 9.46
N VAL A 95 8.44 -11.27 8.72
CA VAL A 95 8.85 -9.87 8.59
C VAL A 95 7.72 -8.95 9.05
N SER A 96 8.07 -7.84 9.71
CA SER A 96 7.09 -6.81 10.03
C SER A 96 6.76 -5.95 8.81
N VAL A 97 5.59 -5.31 8.80
CA VAL A 97 5.24 -4.38 7.69
C VAL A 97 6.23 -3.22 7.56
N PRO A 98 6.69 -2.55 8.65
CA PRO A 98 7.69 -1.47 8.53
C PRO A 98 9.04 -1.93 7.99
N GLU A 99 9.52 -3.12 8.35
CA GLU A 99 10.75 -3.68 7.78
C GLU A 99 10.58 -3.98 6.29
N LEU A 100 9.44 -4.58 5.90
CA LEU A 100 9.12 -4.89 4.52
C LEU A 100 9.03 -3.62 3.65
N ILE A 101 8.41 -2.55 4.16
CA ILE A 101 8.35 -1.26 3.46
C ILE A 101 9.76 -0.72 3.22
N GLN A 102 10.63 -0.72 4.24
CA GLN A 102 12.02 -0.28 4.07
C GLN A 102 12.79 -1.14 3.06
N GLN A 103 12.61 -2.47 3.10
CA GLN A 103 13.23 -3.39 2.15
C GLN A 103 12.82 -3.05 0.71
N LYS A 104 11.53 -2.83 0.46
CA LYS A 104 11.00 -2.49 -0.87
C LYS A 104 11.49 -1.14 -1.37
N LEU A 105 11.49 -0.12 -0.51
CA LEU A 105 12.00 1.20 -0.88
C LEU A 105 13.52 1.17 -1.17
N ALA A 106 14.29 0.38 -0.42
CA ALA A 106 15.71 0.18 -0.68
C ALA A 106 15.99 -0.44 -2.06
N MET A 107 15.16 -1.39 -2.51
CA MET A 107 15.30 -2.02 -3.83
C MET A 107 15.13 -1.02 -4.99
N VAL A 108 14.38 0.05 -4.78
CA VAL A 108 14.22 1.13 -5.78
C VAL A 108 15.14 2.34 -5.53
N GLY A 109 16.14 2.17 -4.66
CA GLY A 109 17.21 3.15 -4.44
C GLY A 109 16.89 4.23 -3.40
N LEU A 110 15.90 4.03 -2.53
CA LEU A 110 15.67 4.88 -1.35
C LEU A 110 16.35 4.26 -0.14
N GLY A 111 17.46 4.87 0.29
CA GLY A 111 18.25 4.41 1.42
C GLY A 111 17.65 4.77 2.78
N ARG A 112 18.42 4.48 3.84
CA ARG A 112 18.01 4.78 5.23
C ARG A 112 17.75 6.27 5.48
N ASP A 113 18.49 7.15 4.82
CA ASP A 113 18.33 8.60 4.98
C ASP A 113 17.21 9.19 4.10
N ASP A 114 16.55 8.36 3.29
CA ASP A 114 15.43 8.75 2.42
C ASP A 114 14.07 8.32 2.99
N VAL A 115 14.08 7.53 4.08
CA VAL A 115 12.87 6.94 4.68
C VAL A 115 12.92 7.09 6.20
N THR A 116 11.91 7.72 6.79
CA THR A 116 11.80 7.88 8.25
C THR A 116 10.57 7.15 8.79
N MET A 117 10.77 6.29 9.79
CA MET A 117 9.68 5.58 10.49
C MET A 117 9.39 6.25 11.83
N ARG A 118 8.35 7.08 11.91
CA ARG A 118 7.81 7.68 13.14
C ARG A 118 6.61 6.87 13.63
N LEU A 119 6.85 5.59 13.90
CA LEU A 119 5.81 4.66 14.33
C LEU A 119 5.82 4.53 15.85
N TYR A 120 4.65 4.68 16.46
CA TYR A 120 4.46 4.67 17.91
C TYR A 120 3.66 3.44 18.38
N ARG A 121 3.10 2.67 17.45
CA ARG A 121 2.47 1.37 17.73
C ARG A 121 3.43 0.23 17.43
N ASP A 122 3.15 -0.91 18.05
CA ASP A 122 3.89 -2.14 17.81
C ASP A 122 3.37 -2.84 16.55
N HIS A 123 4.28 -3.21 15.65
CA HIS A 123 3.98 -3.83 14.35
C HIS A 123 4.68 -5.19 14.26
N PRO A 124 4.10 -6.25 14.84
CA PRO A 124 4.77 -7.54 14.93
C PRO A 124 4.99 -8.17 13.55
N ALA A 125 6.02 -9.03 13.47
CA ALA A 125 6.30 -9.83 12.30
C ALA A 125 5.09 -10.70 11.91
N ARG A 126 4.82 -10.76 10.61
CA ARG A 126 3.76 -11.60 10.04
C ARG A 126 4.39 -12.87 9.46
N GLU A 127 3.81 -14.02 9.82
CA GLU A 127 4.26 -15.33 9.33
C GLU A 127 4.39 -15.41 7.80
N MET A 128 3.48 -14.74 7.08
CA MET A 128 3.54 -14.66 5.63
C MET A 128 2.78 -13.43 5.13
N ILE A 129 3.39 -12.71 4.19
CA ILE A 129 2.79 -11.63 3.41
C ILE A 129 3.15 -11.86 1.95
N VAL A 130 2.20 -11.80 1.04
CA VAL A 130 2.39 -12.05 -0.37
C VAL A 130 2.09 -10.77 -1.15
N GLN A 131 3.06 -10.34 -1.95
CA GLN A 131 2.84 -9.37 -3.02
C GLN A 131 2.36 -10.15 -4.25
N TYR A 132 1.20 -9.79 -4.81
CA TYR A 132 0.62 -10.54 -5.91
C TYR A 132 0.05 -9.62 -6.99
N LYS A 133 0.73 -9.54 -8.14
CA LYS A 133 0.30 -8.77 -9.33
C LYS A 133 -0.05 -7.32 -9.00
N GLU A 134 0.84 -6.70 -8.26
CA GLU A 134 0.71 -5.32 -7.81
C GLU A 134 2.09 -4.68 -7.79
N THR A 135 2.15 -3.36 -8.01
CA THR A 135 3.42 -2.62 -7.97
C THR A 135 3.97 -2.58 -6.55
N ASP A 136 5.27 -2.33 -6.40
CA ASP A 136 5.88 -2.14 -5.08
C ASP A 136 5.21 -0.99 -4.30
N LEU A 137 4.82 0.11 -4.98
CA LEU A 137 4.04 1.18 -4.34
C LEU A 137 2.67 0.70 -3.89
N ALA A 138 1.92 -0.02 -4.72
CA ALA A 138 0.60 -0.52 -4.35
C ALA A 138 0.69 -1.49 -3.15
N PHE A 139 1.71 -2.35 -3.14
CA PHE A 139 1.99 -3.27 -2.04
C PHE A 139 2.28 -2.52 -0.72
N ILE A 140 3.16 -1.52 -0.75
CA ILE A 140 3.45 -0.64 0.40
C ILE A 140 2.17 0.07 0.86
N SER A 141 1.43 0.67 -0.07
CA SER A 141 0.27 1.51 0.22
C SER A 141 -0.85 0.70 0.86
N ARG A 142 -1.25 -0.43 0.29
CA ARG A 142 -2.32 -1.26 0.88
C ARG A 142 -1.96 -1.80 2.27
N LEU A 143 -0.69 -2.07 2.54
CA LEU A 143 -0.22 -2.55 3.85
C LEU A 143 -0.25 -1.42 4.87
N ALA A 144 0.23 -0.23 4.50
CA ALA A 144 0.18 0.97 5.32
C ALA A 144 -1.29 1.36 5.63
N GLU A 145 -2.14 1.43 4.62
CA GLU A 145 -3.59 1.67 4.73
C GLU A 145 -4.28 0.65 5.64
N HIS A 146 -3.94 -0.64 5.52
CA HIS A 146 -4.49 -1.69 6.37
C HIS A 146 -4.11 -1.54 7.84
N LEU A 147 -2.92 -1.00 8.13
CA LEU A 147 -2.46 -0.78 9.49
C LEU A 147 -2.71 0.64 10.00
N GLY A 148 -3.34 1.50 9.19
CA GLY A 148 -3.60 2.88 9.56
C GLY A 148 -2.35 3.75 9.60
N ILE A 149 -1.28 3.31 8.92
CA ILE A 149 -0.01 4.03 8.79
C ILE A 149 -0.16 5.04 7.64
N SER A 150 -0.06 6.32 7.96
CA SER A 150 0.06 7.41 6.99
C SER A 150 1.48 7.52 6.49
N PHE A 151 1.66 7.97 5.24
CA PHE A 151 2.95 8.47 4.78
C PHE A 151 2.81 9.84 4.12
N PHE A 152 3.86 10.65 4.17
CA PHE A 152 3.96 11.97 3.55
C PHE A 152 5.43 12.29 3.23
N PHE A 153 5.70 13.47 2.68
CA PHE A 153 7.04 13.87 2.24
C PHE A 153 7.54 15.09 3.00
N GLU A 154 8.77 15.02 3.48
CA GLU A 154 9.54 16.16 3.97
C GLU A 154 10.66 16.47 2.99
N HIS A 155 11.03 17.74 2.90
CA HIS A 155 12.07 18.22 2.00
C HIS A 155 13.19 18.83 2.82
N GLU A 156 14.29 18.09 2.98
CA GLU A 156 15.39 18.46 3.85
C GLU A 156 16.73 18.20 3.15
N SER A 157 17.71 19.07 3.35
CA SER A 157 19.08 18.84 2.86
C SER A 157 19.18 18.46 1.37
N GLY A 158 18.34 19.06 0.52
CA GLY A 158 18.36 18.81 -0.93
C GLY A 158 17.64 17.55 -1.41
N ARG A 159 16.87 16.86 -0.55
CA ARG A 159 16.23 15.57 -0.88
C ARG A 159 14.79 15.49 -0.41
N ASP A 160 13.97 14.67 -1.08
CA ASP A 160 12.66 14.24 -0.59
C ASP A 160 12.81 13.03 0.34
N VAL A 161 12.27 13.13 1.54
CA VAL A 161 12.28 12.09 2.57
C VAL A 161 10.85 11.58 2.74
N MET A 162 10.64 10.29 2.56
CA MET A 162 9.34 9.65 2.76
C MET A 162 9.17 9.29 4.24
N VAL A 163 8.21 9.91 4.91
CA VAL A 163 7.97 9.74 6.35
C VAL A 163 6.72 8.91 6.56
N PHE A 164 6.80 7.88 7.42
CA PHE A 164 5.66 7.06 7.84
C PHE A 164 5.32 7.36 9.30
N THR A 165 4.03 7.50 9.61
CA THR A 165 3.52 7.67 10.99
C THR A 165 2.19 6.95 11.18
N ASP A 166 1.95 6.45 12.39
CA ASP A 166 0.68 5.82 12.79
C ASP A 166 0.01 6.56 13.95
N GLU A 167 0.55 7.69 14.40
CA GLU A 167 -0.06 8.55 15.42
C GLU A 167 0.13 10.04 15.13
N GLN A 168 -0.71 10.86 15.77
CA GLN A 168 -0.80 12.30 15.49
C GLN A 168 0.49 13.02 15.90
N VAL A 169 1.19 12.51 16.91
CA VAL A 169 2.48 13.05 17.36
C VAL A 169 3.60 12.90 16.32
N GLY A 170 3.44 12.03 15.31
CA GLY A 170 4.43 11.91 14.22
C GLY A 170 4.29 12.95 13.12
N PHE A 171 3.22 13.75 13.12
CA PHE A 171 3.05 14.88 12.19
C PHE A 171 3.79 16.13 12.73
N PRO A 172 4.76 16.68 11.98
CA PRO A 172 5.55 17.83 12.42
C PRO A 172 4.75 19.14 12.37
N PRO A 173 5.22 20.20 13.05
CA PRO A 173 4.73 21.55 12.81
C PRO A 173 5.08 22.01 11.37
N LEU A 174 4.33 22.99 10.87
CA LEU A 174 4.60 23.64 9.58
C LEU A 174 6.01 24.27 9.57
N PRO A 175 6.86 23.97 8.57
CA PRO A 175 8.16 24.59 8.41
C PRO A 175 8.07 26.12 8.26
N GLY A 176 9.05 26.84 8.80
CA GLY A 176 9.07 28.31 8.74
C GLY A 176 8.10 29.01 9.70
N GLY A 177 7.40 28.27 10.57
CA GLY A 177 6.53 28.80 11.61
C GLY A 177 5.19 28.05 11.66
N ASP A 178 4.74 27.70 12.86
CA ASP A 178 3.56 26.86 13.09
C ASP A 178 2.23 27.64 13.11
N ALA A 179 2.24 28.91 12.69
CA ALA A 179 1.07 29.76 12.58
C ALA A 179 0.81 30.19 11.13
N VAL A 180 -0.45 30.15 10.72
CA VAL A 180 -0.93 30.70 9.45
C VAL A 180 -2.06 31.66 9.74
N VAL A 181 -1.97 32.87 9.21
CA VAL A 181 -2.97 33.92 9.47
C VAL A 181 -4.15 33.74 8.53
N PHE A 182 -5.35 34.02 9.04
CA PHE A 182 -6.58 34.11 8.29
C PHE A 182 -6.87 35.57 7.92
N ARG A 183 -6.93 35.88 6.62
CA ARG A 183 -7.30 37.21 6.10
C ARG A 183 -8.42 37.09 5.07
N PRO A 184 -9.69 37.34 5.43
CA PRO A 184 -10.84 37.07 4.55
C PRO A 184 -10.91 37.95 3.29
N ARG A 185 -10.11 39.03 3.24
CA ARG A 185 -10.03 39.94 2.09
C ARG A 185 -8.86 39.63 1.14
N GLY A 186 -8.02 38.62 1.44
CA GLY A 186 -6.89 38.24 0.59
C GLY A 186 -5.87 39.38 0.39
N GLU A 187 -5.66 40.21 1.40
CA GLU A 187 -4.83 41.43 1.31
C GLU A 187 -3.31 41.11 1.35
N ARG A 188 -2.95 39.88 1.73
CA ARG A 188 -1.59 39.32 1.82
C ARG A 188 -1.65 37.80 1.60
N ARG A 189 -0.47 37.17 1.53
CA ARG A 189 -0.31 35.71 1.41
C ARG A 189 -0.77 34.99 2.66
N ASP A 190 -1.98 34.46 2.64
CA ASP A 190 -2.68 33.93 3.82
C ASP A 190 -3.81 32.96 3.43
N VAL A 191 -4.40 32.33 4.44
CA VAL A 191 -5.69 31.65 4.26
C VAL A 191 -6.79 32.72 4.17
N PHE A 192 -7.58 32.69 3.10
CA PHE A 192 -8.68 33.65 2.92
C PHE A 192 -10.06 32.99 2.89
N GLU A 193 -10.15 31.67 2.71
CA GLU A 193 -11.41 30.93 2.82
C GLU A 193 -11.21 29.60 3.56
N LEU A 194 -12.11 29.31 4.52
CA LEU A 194 -12.15 28.04 5.23
C LEU A 194 -13.61 27.58 5.38
N LYS A 195 -13.93 26.36 4.93
CA LYS A 195 -15.27 25.76 4.97
C LYS A 195 -15.22 24.43 5.71
N GLU A 196 -15.90 24.33 6.83
CA GLU A 196 -16.05 23.06 7.56
C GLU A 196 -17.13 22.20 6.90
N GLN A 197 -16.81 20.94 6.63
CA GLN A 197 -17.71 19.91 6.14
C GLN A 197 -17.95 18.87 7.24
N ALA A 198 -19.19 18.39 7.36
CA ALA A 198 -19.57 17.31 8.25
C ALA A 198 -20.52 16.35 7.52
N ILE A 199 -20.15 15.07 7.47
CA ILE A 199 -20.83 14.03 6.72
C ILE A 199 -21.23 12.91 7.70
N ALA A 200 -22.44 12.37 7.56
CA ALA A 200 -22.86 11.24 8.39
C ALA A 200 -22.04 9.97 8.09
N PHE A 201 -21.66 9.23 9.13
CA PHE A 201 -20.91 7.98 9.01
C PHE A 201 -21.39 6.96 10.06
N PRO A 202 -21.18 5.64 9.86
CA PRO A 202 -21.66 4.60 10.77
C PRO A 202 -21.15 4.74 12.21
N ALA A 203 -21.99 4.43 13.19
CA ALA A 203 -21.66 4.50 14.62
C ALA A 203 -20.77 3.35 15.10
N THR A 204 -20.82 2.20 14.42
CA THR A 204 -20.12 0.99 14.89
C THR A 204 -19.33 0.32 13.76
N TYR A 205 -18.15 -0.18 14.09
CA TYR A 205 -17.36 -1.06 13.22
C TYR A 205 -17.11 -2.39 13.92
N VAL A 206 -17.49 -3.49 13.27
CA VAL A 206 -17.34 -4.86 13.78
C VAL A 206 -16.39 -5.61 12.86
N MET A 207 -15.32 -6.15 13.42
CA MET A 207 -14.38 -7.05 12.76
C MET A 207 -14.67 -8.49 13.14
N GLN A 208 -14.74 -9.38 12.17
CA GLN A 208 -14.94 -10.82 12.37
C GLN A 208 -13.88 -11.63 11.63
N GLU A 209 -13.43 -12.72 12.25
CA GLU A 209 -12.47 -13.65 11.63
C GLU A 209 -12.57 -15.03 12.27
N TYR A 210 -12.03 -16.04 11.57
CA TYR A 210 -11.85 -17.39 12.07
C TYR A 210 -10.37 -17.82 11.98
N ASN A 211 -9.80 -18.22 13.11
CA ASN A 211 -8.48 -18.83 13.18
C ASN A 211 -8.58 -20.32 13.52
N TYR A 212 -8.21 -21.17 12.56
CA TYR A 212 -8.29 -22.62 12.73
C TYR A 212 -7.36 -23.18 13.82
N ARG A 213 -6.32 -22.43 14.22
CA ARG A 213 -5.40 -22.83 15.29
C ARG A 213 -6.01 -22.62 16.68
N THR A 214 -6.97 -21.71 16.78
CA THR A 214 -7.71 -21.39 18.01
C THR A 214 -9.21 -21.34 17.72
N PRO A 215 -9.83 -22.45 17.25
CA PRO A 215 -11.16 -22.45 16.64
C PRO A 215 -12.30 -22.12 17.59
N ARG A 216 -12.04 -22.06 18.90
CA ARG A 216 -13.00 -21.72 19.95
C ARG A 216 -12.83 -20.29 20.49
N VAL A 217 -11.76 -19.60 20.08
CA VAL A 217 -11.54 -18.21 20.50
C VAL A 217 -12.41 -17.32 19.62
N ASP A 218 -13.24 -16.50 20.26
CA ASP A 218 -14.00 -15.46 19.56
C ASP A 218 -13.04 -14.35 19.14
N LEU A 219 -12.95 -14.12 17.83
CA LEU A 219 -12.14 -13.06 17.23
C LEU A 219 -13.00 -11.86 16.84
N THR A 220 -14.29 -11.84 17.22
CA THR A 220 -15.15 -10.68 17.01
C THR A 220 -14.64 -9.51 17.84
N ALA A 221 -14.40 -8.38 17.18
CA ALA A 221 -13.99 -7.14 17.83
C ALA A 221 -14.88 -6.00 17.36
N THR A 222 -15.19 -5.06 18.25
CA THR A 222 -16.12 -3.97 17.96
C THR A 222 -15.55 -2.65 18.45
N HIS A 223 -15.67 -1.61 17.62
CA HIS A 223 -15.41 -0.24 18.04
C HIS A 223 -16.62 0.65 17.74
N GLU A 224 -16.99 1.47 18.72
CA GLU A 224 -18.07 2.43 18.64
C GLU A 224 -17.50 3.85 18.58
N SER A 225 -17.98 4.61 17.61
CA SER A 225 -17.65 6.02 17.44
C SER A 225 -18.82 6.87 17.95
N ALA A 226 -18.61 7.59 19.05
CA ALA A 226 -19.66 8.42 19.68
C ALA A 226 -20.23 9.52 18.75
N ALA A 227 -19.45 9.98 17.77
CA ALA A 227 -19.87 10.96 16.78
C ALA A 227 -20.58 10.33 15.56
N GLY A 228 -20.54 9.00 15.43
CA GLY A 228 -21.17 8.30 14.32
C GLY A 228 -22.69 8.25 14.47
N LEU A 229 -23.36 8.07 13.34
CA LEU A 229 -24.81 8.08 13.20
C LEU A 229 -25.26 6.79 12.50
N GLY A 230 -26.45 6.30 12.86
CA GLY A 230 -27.03 5.09 12.27
C GLY A 230 -26.43 3.79 12.82
N GLY A 231 -26.53 2.71 12.05
CA GLY A 231 -26.08 1.37 12.45
C GLY A 231 -24.56 1.16 12.32
N GLY A 232 -24.16 -0.11 12.21
CA GLY A 232 -22.76 -0.52 12.11
C GLY A 232 -22.40 -1.14 10.76
N VAL A 233 -21.09 -1.29 10.54
CA VAL A 233 -20.53 -2.11 9.45
C VAL A 233 -19.85 -3.32 10.05
N VAL A 234 -20.07 -4.48 9.42
CA VAL A 234 -19.42 -5.74 9.76
C VAL A 234 -18.46 -6.10 8.62
N GLU A 235 -17.18 -6.25 8.92
CA GLU A 235 -16.15 -6.73 8.00
C GLU A 235 -15.65 -8.10 8.45
N TYR A 236 -15.70 -9.07 7.54
CA TYR A 236 -15.15 -10.41 7.74
C TYR A 236 -13.93 -10.60 6.84
N GLY A 237 -12.90 -11.29 7.34
CA GLY A 237 -11.74 -11.64 6.53
C GLY A 237 -10.57 -10.65 6.62
N ALA A 238 -10.50 -9.86 7.70
CA ALA A 238 -9.38 -8.94 7.95
C ALA A 238 -8.06 -9.64 8.31
N HIS A 239 -8.09 -10.98 8.48
CA HIS A 239 -6.92 -11.83 8.72
C HIS A 239 -6.18 -11.55 10.04
N HIS A 240 -6.87 -11.02 11.05
CA HIS A 240 -6.33 -10.93 12.40
C HIS A 240 -6.32 -12.29 13.10
N LYS A 241 -5.28 -12.55 13.88
CA LYS A 241 -5.08 -13.86 14.55
C LYS A 241 -5.53 -13.87 16.01
N THR A 242 -5.70 -12.69 16.61
CA THR A 242 -6.00 -12.50 18.03
C THR A 242 -7.10 -11.45 18.24
N PRO A 243 -7.85 -11.50 19.35
CA PRO A 243 -8.85 -10.48 19.67
C PRO A 243 -8.26 -9.07 19.74
N ASP A 244 -7.06 -8.91 20.32
CA ASP A 244 -6.39 -7.61 20.43
C ASP A 244 -6.05 -7.00 19.06
N GLU A 245 -5.59 -7.83 18.12
CA GLU A 245 -5.37 -7.38 16.74
C GLU A 245 -6.69 -6.98 16.07
N GLY A 246 -7.76 -7.77 16.28
CA GLY A 246 -9.11 -7.43 15.82
C GLY A 246 -9.59 -6.08 16.38
N GLN A 247 -9.37 -5.82 17.67
CA GLN A 247 -9.76 -4.57 18.32
C GLN A 247 -9.00 -3.38 17.76
N ARG A 248 -7.69 -3.52 17.54
CA ARG A 248 -6.86 -2.47 16.90
C ARG A 248 -7.37 -2.16 15.50
N LEU A 249 -7.66 -3.17 14.70
CA LEU A 249 -8.16 -2.97 13.34
C LEU A 249 -9.56 -2.34 13.33
N ALA A 250 -10.47 -2.79 14.20
CA ALA A 250 -11.79 -2.18 14.35
C ALA A 250 -11.68 -0.69 14.73
N GLN A 251 -10.73 -0.37 15.63
CA GLN A 251 -10.43 1.02 15.99
C GLN A 251 -9.95 1.83 14.79
N ILE A 252 -8.93 1.35 14.07
CA ILE A 252 -8.39 2.02 12.88
C ILE A 252 -9.50 2.28 11.85
N ARG A 253 -10.40 1.32 11.60
CA ARG A 253 -11.48 1.50 10.62
C ARG A 253 -12.54 2.51 11.06
N ALA A 254 -12.84 2.60 12.36
CA ALA A 254 -13.78 3.60 12.85
C ALA A 254 -13.15 5.00 12.81
N GLU A 255 -11.86 5.12 13.16
CA GLU A 255 -11.08 6.37 13.08
C GLU A 255 -10.97 6.86 11.63
N GLU A 256 -10.68 5.98 10.65
CA GLU A 256 -10.65 6.28 9.21
C GLU A 256 -11.93 6.96 8.73
N ARG A 257 -13.10 6.42 9.13
CA ARG A 257 -14.38 7.03 8.76
C ARG A 257 -14.64 8.34 9.49
N ALA A 258 -14.27 8.40 10.77
CA ALA A 258 -14.44 9.62 11.55
C ALA A 258 -13.60 10.77 10.95
N SER A 259 -12.34 10.54 10.58
CA SER A 259 -11.48 11.55 9.94
C SER A 259 -11.99 11.97 8.56
N ALA A 260 -12.52 11.04 7.78
CA ALA A 260 -13.14 11.37 6.49
C ALA A 260 -14.46 12.16 6.64
N SER A 261 -15.15 12.02 7.77
CA SER A 261 -16.48 12.59 8.00
C SER A 261 -16.47 14.08 8.34
N ARG A 262 -15.38 14.61 8.93
CA ARG A 262 -15.30 15.99 9.38
C ARG A 262 -13.95 16.60 9.00
N TYR A 263 -13.98 17.55 8.09
CA TYR A 263 -12.78 18.16 7.53
C TYR A 263 -13.06 19.61 7.13
N PHE A 264 -12.02 20.36 6.80
CA PHE A 264 -12.11 21.70 6.28
C PHE A 264 -11.60 21.74 4.84
N GLU A 265 -12.30 22.47 3.99
CA GLU A 265 -11.77 22.93 2.71
C GLU A 265 -11.19 24.33 2.88
N CYS A 266 -9.96 24.54 2.44
CA CYS A 266 -9.20 25.76 2.59
C CYS A 266 -8.83 26.31 1.22
N ARG A 267 -8.93 27.63 1.02
CA ARG A 267 -8.29 28.34 -0.10
C ARG A 267 -7.31 29.37 0.45
N SER A 268 -6.12 29.38 -0.12
CA SER A 268 -5.05 30.28 0.30
C SER A 268 -4.08 30.57 -0.84
N ASP A 269 -3.20 31.52 -0.60
CA ASP A 269 -1.98 31.78 -1.37
C ASP A 269 -0.72 31.63 -0.47
N GLU A 270 -0.87 30.91 0.66
CA GLU A 270 0.22 30.48 1.53
C GLU A 270 1.06 29.40 0.83
N LEU A 271 2.33 29.71 0.58
CA LEU A 271 3.25 28.85 -0.19
C LEU A 271 3.72 27.64 0.62
N ARG A 272 3.74 27.77 1.95
CA ARG A 272 4.29 26.76 2.86
C ARG A 272 3.41 25.54 3.03
N LEU A 273 2.12 25.56 2.64
CA LEU A 273 1.21 24.43 2.90
C LEU A 273 1.73 23.13 2.26
N LEU A 274 2.01 22.12 3.09
CA LEU A 274 2.41 20.78 2.67
C LEU A 274 1.65 19.69 3.45
N PRO A 275 1.24 18.58 2.82
CA PRO A 275 0.62 17.48 3.55
C PRO A 275 1.51 16.87 4.63
N GLY A 276 0.90 16.48 5.74
CA GLY A 276 1.59 15.95 6.91
C GLY A 276 2.03 17.01 7.92
N ALA A 277 2.03 18.29 7.56
CA ALA A 277 2.33 19.37 8.50
C ALA A 277 1.11 19.85 9.29
N VAL A 278 1.35 20.32 10.51
CA VAL A 278 0.35 20.89 11.42
C VAL A 278 0.62 22.37 11.67
N PHE A 279 -0.42 23.20 11.59
CA PHE A 279 -0.35 24.63 11.93
C PHE A 279 -1.53 25.08 12.78
N ALA A 280 -1.38 26.18 13.50
CA ALA A 280 -2.44 26.92 14.18
C ALA A 280 -2.97 28.03 13.27
N ILE A 281 -4.30 28.11 13.10
CA ILE A 281 -4.91 29.21 12.35
C ILE A 281 -5.09 30.42 13.27
N GLU A 282 -4.61 31.60 12.85
CA GLU A 282 -4.67 32.84 13.63
C GLU A 282 -5.61 33.88 12.98
N GLY A 283 -6.32 34.66 13.79
CA GLY A 283 -7.21 35.72 13.31
C GLY A 283 -8.54 35.23 12.73
N HIS A 284 -8.81 33.92 12.70
CA HIS A 284 -10.10 33.40 12.27
C HIS A 284 -11.17 33.60 13.36
N PRO A 285 -12.31 34.29 13.11
CA PRO A 285 -13.27 34.69 14.15
C PRO A 285 -13.84 33.57 15.04
N ARG A 286 -13.78 32.31 14.57
CA ARG A 286 -14.33 31.14 15.28
C ARG A 286 -13.33 30.02 15.53
N LEU A 287 -12.15 30.09 14.92
CA LEU A 287 -11.18 28.98 14.90
C LEU A 287 -9.78 29.45 15.32
N ASP A 288 -9.65 30.69 15.78
CA ASP A 288 -8.38 31.22 16.29
C ASP A 288 -7.70 30.25 17.27
N GLY A 289 -6.43 29.93 17.00
CA GLY A 289 -5.63 28.97 17.75
C GLY A 289 -5.93 27.48 17.49
N GLN A 290 -6.93 27.14 16.67
CA GLN A 290 -7.21 25.75 16.31
C GLN A 290 -6.06 25.17 15.50
N ARG A 291 -5.55 24.01 15.93
CA ARG A 291 -4.52 23.27 15.20
C ARG A 291 -5.15 22.40 14.11
N LEU A 292 -4.60 22.50 12.91
CA LEU A 292 -5.09 21.82 11.71
C LEU A 292 -3.95 21.04 11.07
N LEU A 293 -4.20 19.77 10.77
CA LEU A 293 -3.34 18.90 9.96
C LEU A 293 -3.70 19.09 8.48
N ILE A 294 -2.70 19.34 7.66
CA ILE A 294 -2.84 19.42 6.21
C ILE A 294 -2.84 17.98 5.65
N VAL A 295 -3.95 17.59 5.02
CA VAL A 295 -4.12 16.23 4.47
C VAL A 295 -3.83 16.19 2.97
N GLU A 296 -4.24 17.23 2.25
CA GLU A 296 -4.11 17.32 0.79
C GLU A 296 -3.96 18.78 0.39
N VAL A 297 -3.17 19.04 -0.64
CA VAL A 297 -3.01 20.37 -1.25
C VAL A 297 -2.96 20.25 -2.77
N GLU A 298 -3.78 21.05 -3.45
CA GLU A 298 -3.73 21.32 -4.88
C GLU A 298 -3.11 22.70 -5.11
N HIS A 299 -2.04 22.76 -5.90
CA HIS A 299 -1.30 23.98 -6.20
C HIS A 299 -1.57 24.45 -7.62
N ARG A 300 -1.67 25.77 -7.80
CA ARG A 300 -1.64 26.41 -9.12
C ARG A 300 -0.84 27.70 -9.06
N ALA A 301 0.18 27.80 -9.92
CA ALA A 301 0.96 29.02 -10.10
C ALA A 301 1.01 29.39 -11.58
N VAL A 302 0.81 30.67 -11.91
CA VAL A 302 0.99 31.20 -13.27
C VAL A 302 1.98 32.35 -13.22
N GLN A 303 3.02 32.26 -14.05
CA GLN A 303 4.00 33.32 -14.27
C GLN A 303 3.88 33.84 -15.70
N PRO A 304 3.56 35.13 -15.90
CA PRO A 304 3.57 35.71 -17.24
C PRO A 304 5.00 35.72 -17.79
N THR A 305 5.19 35.13 -18.96
CA THR A 305 6.46 35.27 -19.71
C THR A 305 6.50 36.63 -20.40
N ALA A 306 7.68 37.24 -20.48
CA ALA A 306 7.92 38.57 -21.07
C ALA A 306 7.44 38.76 -22.54
N ILE A 307 7.01 37.69 -23.21
CA ILE A 307 6.56 37.65 -24.60
C ILE A 307 5.05 37.89 -24.73
N GLU A 308 4.27 37.64 -23.67
CA GLU A 308 2.85 38.04 -23.62
C GLU A 308 2.81 39.49 -23.16
N GLY A 309 2.60 40.42 -24.11
CA GLY A 309 2.82 41.87 -23.99
C GLY A 309 2.31 42.53 -22.71
N GLU A 310 2.85 43.74 -22.45
CA GLU A 310 2.74 44.63 -21.27
C GLU A 310 1.31 44.93 -20.73
N GLY A 311 0.54 43.89 -20.45
CA GLY A 311 -0.60 43.92 -19.55
C GLY A 311 -0.13 43.26 -18.27
N ARG A 312 0.17 44.09 -17.26
CA ARG A 312 0.61 43.73 -15.90
C ARG A 312 -0.34 42.68 -15.28
N ARG A 313 -0.16 41.40 -15.61
CA ARG A 313 -0.81 40.27 -14.94
C ARG A 313 0.10 39.91 -13.77
N GLU A 314 -0.41 40.08 -12.56
CA GLU A 314 0.33 39.73 -11.35
C GLU A 314 0.61 38.21 -11.33
N GLN A 315 1.76 37.81 -10.79
CA GLN A 315 2.03 36.40 -10.54
C GLN A 315 0.95 35.88 -9.59
N GLU A 316 0.17 34.90 -10.03
CA GLU A 316 -0.94 34.37 -9.26
C GLU A 316 -0.57 32.95 -8.79
N TYR A 317 -0.28 32.81 -7.51
CA TYR A 317 -0.24 31.53 -6.83
C TYR A 317 -1.49 31.38 -5.97
N VAL A 318 -2.16 30.25 -6.13
CA VAL A 318 -3.29 29.85 -5.30
C VAL A 318 -3.19 28.36 -5.01
N ASN A 319 -3.69 27.96 -3.85
CA ASN A 319 -3.88 26.57 -3.52
C ASN A 319 -5.28 26.31 -2.94
N ARG A 320 -5.66 25.04 -3.00
CA ARG A 320 -6.80 24.49 -2.28
C ARG A 320 -6.29 23.36 -1.41
N ALA A 321 -6.62 23.37 -0.13
CA ALA A 321 -6.18 22.35 0.81
C ALA A 321 -7.35 21.67 1.51
N ARG A 322 -7.18 20.40 1.86
CA ARG A 322 -8.05 19.67 2.77
C ARG A 322 -7.36 19.54 4.11
N LEU A 323 -8.03 20.00 5.16
CA LEU A 323 -7.49 20.01 6.52
C LEU A 323 -8.38 19.19 7.46
N VAL A 324 -7.79 18.61 8.50
CA VAL A 324 -8.52 18.00 9.63
C VAL A 324 -8.01 18.59 10.93
N ARG A 325 -8.78 18.46 12.02
CA ARG A 325 -8.28 18.90 13.33
C ARG A 325 -7.11 18.03 13.76
N ALA A 326 -6.03 18.65 14.25
CA ALA A 326 -4.83 17.92 14.63
C ALA A 326 -5.06 16.97 15.82
N GLU A 327 -6.08 17.24 16.65
CA GLU A 327 -6.46 16.38 17.79
C GLU A 327 -7.28 15.15 17.35
N GLN A 328 -7.82 15.15 16.13
CA GLN A 328 -8.55 14.01 15.60
C GLN A 328 -7.58 12.96 15.09
N ALA A 329 -7.83 11.69 15.45
CA ALA A 329 -7.05 10.60 14.88
C ALA A 329 -7.27 10.52 13.36
N TYR A 330 -6.22 10.79 12.59
CA TYR A 330 -6.21 10.61 11.15
C TYR A 330 -5.74 9.20 10.80
N ARG A 331 -6.53 8.50 9.98
CA ARG A 331 -6.11 7.26 9.30
C ARG A 331 -6.25 7.47 7.79
N PRO A 332 -5.29 7.00 6.98
CA PRO A 332 -5.40 7.12 5.53
C PRO A 332 -6.59 6.30 5.02
N PRO A 333 -7.28 6.78 3.98
CA PRO A 333 -8.34 6.00 3.32
C PRO A 333 -7.76 4.74 2.68
N ARG A 334 -8.53 3.64 2.66
CA ARG A 334 -8.15 2.42 1.93
C ARG A 334 -8.44 2.55 0.42
N GLU A 335 -7.60 3.29 -0.29
CA GLU A 335 -7.73 3.50 -1.74
C GLU A 335 -7.09 2.38 -2.56
N THR A 336 -6.01 1.77 -2.05
CA THR A 336 -5.27 0.76 -2.80
C THR A 336 -6.00 -0.58 -2.74
N PRO A 337 -6.38 -1.17 -3.90
CA PRO A 337 -7.08 -2.44 -3.93
C PRO A 337 -6.24 -3.57 -3.31
N ARG A 338 -6.90 -4.44 -2.53
CA ARG A 338 -6.26 -5.68 -2.08
C ARG A 338 -6.21 -6.69 -3.23
N PRO A 339 -5.06 -7.31 -3.52
CA PRO A 339 -4.98 -8.34 -4.53
C PRO A 339 -5.82 -9.55 -4.13
N LYS A 340 -6.48 -10.18 -5.11
CA LYS A 340 -7.23 -11.42 -4.92
C LYS A 340 -6.81 -12.47 -5.96
N ILE A 341 -6.68 -13.71 -5.51
CA ILE A 341 -6.51 -14.88 -6.36
C ILE A 341 -7.86 -15.57 -6.48
N HIS A 342 -8.52 -15.37 -7.63
CA HIS A 342 -9.86 -15.92 -7.89
C HIS A 342 -9.88 -17.41 -8.24
N GLY A 343 -8.73 -17.97 -8.62
CA GLY A 343 -8.61 -19.35 -9.11
C GLY A 343 -7.70 -20.21 -8.26
N VAL A 344 -7.17 -21.26 -8.89
CA VAL A 344 -6.15 -22.14 -8.31
C VAL A 344 -4.75 -21.72 -8.74
N VAL A 345 -3.78 -21.93 -7.87
CA VAL A 345 -2.35 -21.77 -8.18
C VAL A 345 -1.63 -23.08 -7.89
N SER A 346 -0.77 -23.54 -8.77
CA SER A 346 0.08 -24.70 -8.50
C SER A 346 1.29 -24.34 -7.64
N ALA A 347 1.73 -25.29 -6.84
CA ALA A 347 2.94 -25.21 -6.03
C ALA A 347 3.57 -26.59 -5.88
N LEU A 348 4.81 -26.65 -5.41
CA LEU A 348 5.50 -27.90 -5.10
C LEU A 348 5.60 -28.10 -3.59
N VAL A 349 5.37 -29.32 -3.11
CA VAL A 349 5.64 -29.68 -1.71
C VAL A 349 7.15 -29.67 -1.48
N GLU A 350 7.59 -28.99 -0.43
CA GLU A 350 9.01 -28.82 -0.09
C GLU A 350 9.40 -29.69 1.12
N PRO A 351 10.65 -30.18 1.18
CA PRO A 351 11.13 -30.94 2.33
C PRO A 351 11.20 -30.07 3.60
N LEU A 352 11.19 -30.71 4.77
CA LEU A 352 11.58 -30.05 6.03
C LEU A 352 13.11 -29.95 6.09
N PRO A 353 13.71 -28.93 6.74
CA PRO A 353 15.16 -28.70 6.77
C PRO A 353 15.96 -29.88 7.32
N ASP A 354 15.38 -30.55 8.31
CA ASP A 354 16.02 -31.64 9.06
C ASP A 354 15.52 -33.03 8.61
N GLY A 355 14.75 -33.09 7.51
CA GLY A 355 14.23 -34.34 6.97
C GLY A 355 15.23 -35.01 6.04
N GLU A 356 15.53 -36.30 6.27
CA GLU A 356 16.18 -37.12 5.25
C GLU A 356 15.38 -37.06 3.94
N ILE A 357 16.06 -36.69 2.85
CA ILE A 357 15.47 -36.69 1.52
C ILE A 357 15.06 -38.13 1.18
N GLY A 358 13.76 -38.39 1.13
CA GLY A 358 13.21 -39.57 0.42
C GLY A 358 12.37 -40.57 1.21
N ALA A 359 12.24 -40.49 2.54
CA ALA A 359 11.47 -41.49 3.30
C ALA A 359 10.17 -40.97 3.94
N THR A 360 10.13 -39.73 4.42
CA THR A 360 9.01 -39.21 5.22
C THR A 360 8.33 -38.01 4.56
N SER A 361 7.01 -37.90 4.73
CA SER A 361 6.26 -36.74 4.29
C SER A 361 6.59 -35.51 5.16
N PRO A 362 6.85 -34.34 4.56
CA PRO A 362 7.27 -33.13 5.29
C PRO A 362 6.07 -32.43 5.94
N ILE A 363 5.41 -33.12 6.86
CA ILE A 363 4.25 -32.62 7.61
C ILE A 363 4.60 -32.32 9.06
N ASP A 364 3.91 -31.35 9.64
CA ASP A 364 3.96 -31.07 11.07
C ASP A 364 2.94 -31.89 11.88
N GLU A 365 2.85 -31.64 13.18
CA GLU A 365 1.91 -32.29 14.11
C GLU A 365 0.43 -32.13 13.72
N GLN A 366 0.11 -31.20 12.82
CA GLN A 366 -1.24 -30.92 12.33
C GLN A 366 -1.45 -31.37 10.88
N GLY A 367 -0.49 -32.07 10.26
CA GLY A 367 -0.59 -32.56 8.89
C GLY A 367 -0.46 -31.47 7.82
N ARG A 368 0.16 -30.33 8.15
CA ARG A 368 0.36 -29.17 7.26
C ARG A 368 1.69 -29.28 6.52
N TYR A 369 1.75 -28.70 5.32
CA TYR A 369 2.92 -28.77 4.43
C TYR A 369 3.58 -27.42 4.28
N ARG A 370 4.87 -27.41 3.95
CA ARG A 370 5.49 -26.25 3.29
C ARG A 370 5.43 -26.44 1.79
N VAL A 371 5.17 -25.36 1.08
CA VAL A 371 5.09 -25.33 -0.37
C VAL A 371 5.97 -24.24 -0.97
N ARG A 372 6.50 -24.48 -2.16
CA ARG A 372 7.12 -23.46 -3.00
C ARG A 372 6.16 -23.06 -4.10
N PHE A 373 5.72 -21.80 -4.06
CA PHE A 373 4.88 -21.22 -5.10
C PHE A 373 5.68 -21.03 -6.38
N HIS A 374 5.08 -21.31 -7.53
CA HIS A 374 5.77 -21.11 -8.81
C HIS A 374 5.93 -19.64 -9.21
N PHE A 375 5.05 -18.76 -8.73
CA PHE A 375 5.11 -17.33 -9.05
C PHE A 375 6.15 -16.58 -8.23
N ASP A 376 6.69 -17.19 -7.17
CA ASP A 376 7.51 -16.49 -6.20
C ASP A 376 8.89 -16.17 -6.78
N ALA A 377 9.09 -14.90 -7.09
CA ALA A 377 10.32 -14.37 -7.67
C ALA A 377 11.40 -14.07 -6.61
N GLY A 378 11.12 -14.27 -5.32
CA GLY A 378 12.09 -14.03 -4.25
C GLY A 378 13.29 -14.98 -4.31
N GLU A 379 14.47 -14.49 -3.94
CA GLU A 379 15.69 -15.31 -3.90
C GLU A 379 15.57 -16.43 -2.85
N PRO A 380 15.65 -17.72 -3.23
CA PRO A 380 15.44 -18.83 -2.30
C PRO A 380 16.42 -18.84 -1.12
N ALA A 381 17.66 -18.37 -1.32
CA ALA A 381 18.70 -18.34 -0.29
C ALA A 381 18.47 -17.27 0.79
N SER A 382 17.56 -16.31 0.55
CA SER A 382 17.28 -15.22 1.48
C SER A 382 16.41 -15.62 2.68
N ARG A 383 15.89 -16.87 2.69
CA ARG A 383 14.94 -17.36 3.70
C ARG A 383 15.18 -18.82 4.03
N ALA A 384 14.91 -19.19 5.28
CA ALA A 384 15.00 -20.58 5.72
C ALA A 384 13.92 -21.47 5.06
N PHE A 385 12.77 -20.88 4.68
CA PHE A 385 11.60 -21.59 4.20
C PHE A 385 10.93 -20.90 3.02
N PRO A 386 10.28 -21.64 2.10
CA PRO A 386 9.60 -21.05 0.95
C PRO A 386 8.18 -20.55 1.24
N SER A 387 7.58 -21.00 2.34
CA SER A 387 6.26 -20.56 2.81
C SER A 387 6.05 -20.88 4.29
N ARG A 388 4.98 -20.31 4.86
CA ARG A 388 4.40 -20.81 6.11
C ARG A 388 3.78 -22.20 5.92
N LEU A 389 3.44 -22.87 7.01
CA LEU A 389 2.69 -24.13 6.97
C LEU A 389 1.28 -23.94 6.40
N VAL A 390 0.94 -24.74 5.38
CA VAL A 390 -0.30 -24.72 4.60
C VAL A 390 -1.13 -25.98 4.88
N ARG A 391 -2.42 -25.81 5.18
CA ARG A 391 -3.35 -26.93 5.39
C ARG A 391 -3.71 -27.60 4.07
N MET A 392 -3.84 -28.92 4.08
CA MET A 392 -4.44 -29.69 2.99
C MET A 392 -5.87 -30.09 3.34
N ILE A 393 -6.80 -29.83 2.42
CA ILE A 393 -8.18 -30.29 2.51
C ILE A 393 -8.17 -31.83 2.51
N GLN A 394 -8.88 -32.43 3.45
CA GLN A 394 -9.05 -33.87 3.55
C GLN A 394 -10.47 -34.26 3.11
N PRO A 395 -10.65 -35.40 2.40
CA PRO A 395 -11.99 -35.90 2.06
C PRO A 395 -12.87 -36.17 3.28
N HIS A 396 -12.26 -36.50 4.42
CA HIS A 396 -12.94 -36.78 5.67
C HIS A 396 -12.03 -36.46 6.87
N ALA A 397 -12.55 -35.72 7.85
CA ALA A 397 -11.83 -35.38 9.07
C ALA A 397 -12.79 -35.22 10.27
N GLY A 398 -12.35 -35.68 11.44
CA GLY A 398 -13.00 -35.50 12.74
C GLY A 398 -11.97 -35.49 13.86
N PRO A 399 -12.37 -35.46 15.15
CA PRO A 399 -11.46 -35.24 16.27
C PRO A 399 -10.25 -36.19 16.35
N ASN A 400 -10.41 -37.46 15.97
CA ASN A 400 -9.34 -38.48 15.99
C ASN A 400 -9.52 -39.52 14.87
N TYR A 401 -10.17 -39.15 13.76
CA TYR A 401 -10.40 -40.04 12.63
C TYR A 401 -10.46 -39.22 11.33
N GLY A 402 -10.22 -39.88 10.20
CA GLY A 402 -10.27 -39.22 8.90
C GLY A 402 -9.58 -40.02 7.81
N ILE A 403 -9.43 -39.38 6.66
CA ILE A 403 -8.64 -39.86 5.52
C ILE A 403 -7.54 -38.84 5.31
N HIS A 404 -6.28 -39.28 5.40
CA HIS A 404 -5.11 -38.46 5.06
C HIS A 404 -4.11 -39.31 4.30
N PHE A 405 -3.81 -38.91 3.06
CA PHE A 405 -2.73 -39.46 2.25
C PHE A 405 -1.57 -38.47 2.22
N PRO A 406 -0.49 -38.70 2.98
CA PRO A 406 0.59 -37.74 3.06
C PRO A 406 1.32 -37.54 1.73
N LEU A 407 1.47 -36.28 1.31
CA LEU A 407 2.24 -35.93 0.12
C LEU A 407 3.75 -36.00 0.39
N LYS A 408 4.53 -36.37 -0.62
CA LYS A 408 6.01 -36.39 -0.58
C LYS A 408 6.59 -35.08 -1.11
N PRO A 409 7.86 -34.75 -0.82
CA PRO A 409 8.54 -33.62 -1.45
C PRO A 409 8.53 -33.74 -2.99
N GLY A 410 8.41 -32.61 -3.67
CA GLY A 410 8.37 -32.52 -5.14
C GLY A 410 7.01 -32.81 -5.77
N ILE A 411 6.00 -33.23 -5.00
CA ILE A 411 4.65 -33.43 -5.52
C ILE A 411 4.00 -32.07 -5.83
N GLU A 412 3.41 -31.98 -7.02
CA GLU A 412 2.62 -30.81 -7.45
C GLU A 412 1.26 -30.80 -6.76
N VAL A 413 0.92 -29.64 -6.19
CA VAL A 413 -0.34 -29.39 -5.48
C VAL A 413 -1.04 -28.17 -6.05
N LEU A 414 -2.37 -28.20 -6.02
CA LEU A 414 -3.20 -27.05 -6.33
C LEU A 414 -3.62 -26.35 -5.03
N LEU A 415 -3.42 -25.03 -5.00
CA LEU A 415 -3.77 -24.16 -3.90
C LEU A 415 -5.01 -23.34 -4.23
N VAL A 416 -5.92 -23.21 -3.26
CA VAL A 416 -6.94 -22.17 -3.20
C VAL A 416 -6.61 -21.20 -2.08
N PHE A 417 -7.23 -20.03 -2.11
CA PHE A 417 -6.96 -18.93 -1.19
C PHE A 417 -8.25 -18.51 -0.49
N VAL A 418 -8.26 -18.50 0.84
CA VAL A 418 -9.48 -18.18 1.62
C VAL A 418 -9.89 -16.73 1.34
N ASP A 419 -11.14 -16.51 0.90
CA ASP A 419 -11.63 -15.22 0.37
C ASP A 419 -10.81 -14.63 -0.81
N GLY A 420 -10.02 -15.49 -1.47
CA GLY A 420 -9.05 -15.09 -2.49
C GLY A 420 -7.81 -14.39 -1.94
N ASP A 421 -7.62 -14.30 -0.61
CA ASP A 421 -6.48 -13.62 0.02
C ASP A 421 -5.17 -14.39 -0.25
N PRO A 422 -4.19 -13.79 -0.97
CA PRO A 422 -2.90 -14.39 -1.24
C PRO A 422 -2.14 -14.89 0.00
N ASP A 423 -2.39 -14.32 1.18
CA ASP A 423 -1.74 -14.70 2.45
C ASP A 423 -2.37 -15.96 3.07
N ARG A 424 -3.48 -16.44 2.50
CA ARG A 424 -4.32 -17.52 3.06
C ARG A 424 -4.44 -18.75 2.13
N PRO A 425 -3.33 -19.35 1.65
CA PRO A 425 -3.38 -20.58 0.86
C PRO A 425 -3.89 -21.78 1.66
N MET A 426 -4.51 -22.70 0.94
CA MET A 426 -4.89 -24.06 1.34
C MET A 426 -4.69 -25.01 0.16
N ILE A 427 -4.09 -26.17 0.40
CA ILE A 427 -3.95 -27.22 -0.61
C ILE A 427 -5.30 -27.91 -0.79
N VAL A 428 -5.81 -27.95 -2.02
CA VAL A 428 -7.04 -28.69 -2.38
C VAL A 428 -6.74 -30.16 -2.69
N GLY A 429 -5.60 -30.42 -3.30
CA GLY A 429 -5.17 -31.76 -3.65
C GLY A 429 -3.89 -31.76 -4.48
N ALA A 430 -3.36 -32.97 -4.70
CA ALA A 430 -2.25 -33.19 -5.62
C ALA A 430 -2.75 -33.31 -7.06
N ALA A 431 -1.97 -32.78 -8.01
CA ALA A 431 -2.25 -32.86 -9.43
C ALA A 431 -1.25 -33.82 -10.10
N PRO A 432 -1.72 -34.91 -10.75
CA PRO A 432 -0.85 -35.77 -11.52
C PRO A 432 -0.21 -35.04 -12.70
N ASN A 433 1.05 -35.38 -12.97
CA ASN A 433 1.81 -34.86 -14.12
C ASN A 433 2.75 -35.95 -14.67
N PRO A 434 3.51 -35.71 -15.75
CA PRO A 434 4.39 -36.74 -16.33
C PRO A 434 5.48 -37.27 -15.38
N ILE A 435 5.87 -36.49 -14.35
CA ILE A 435 6.84 -36.92 -13.34
C ILE A 435 6.16 -37.75 -12.24
N THR A 436 4.90 -37.43 -11.93
CA THR A 436 4.07 -38.06 -10.89
C THR A 436 2.75 -38.55 -11.50
N PRO A 437 2.79 -39.64 -12.31
CA PRO A 437 1.64 -40.07 -13.08
C PRO A 437 0.52 -40.59 -12.20
N SER A 438 -0.71 -40.51 -12.71
CA SER A 438 -1.88 -41.13 -12.09
C SER A 438 -1.71 -42.66 -12.04
N PRO A 439 -2.09 -43.35 -10.94
CA PRO A 439 -2.12 -44.81 -10.89
C PRO A 439 -3.19 -45.44 -11.80
N VAL A 440 -4.10 -44.62 -12.31
CA VAL A 440 -5.12 -44.99 -13.29
C VAL A 440 -4.85 -44.24 -14.59
N THR A 441 -4.50 -44.97 -15.64
CA THR A 441 -4.21 -44.47 -16.99
C THR A 441 -5.18 -45.04 -18.01
N ARG A 442 -4.98 -44.72 -19.29
CA ARG A 442 -5.81 -45.23 -20.39
C ARG A 442 -5.85 -46.76 -20.43
N GLU A 443 -4.75 -47.41 -20.09
CA GLU A 443 -4.57 -48.87 -20.15
C GLU A 443 -5.37 -49.59 -19.06
N VAL A 444 -5.70 -48.92 -17.96
CA VAL A 444 -6.36 -49.49 -16.79
C VAL A 444 -7.58 -48.67 -16.35
N ASN A 445 -8.27 -48.04 -17.30
CA ASN A 445 -9.36 -47.08 -17.06
C ASN A 445 -10.64 -47.65 -16.40
N LEU A 446 -10.74 -48.97 -16.24
CA LEU A 446 -11.81 -49.65 -15.49
C LEU A 446 -11.45 -49.89 -14.01
N MET A 447 -10.24 -49.47 -13.59
CA MET A 447 -9.75 -49.66 -12.23
C MET A 447 -9.91 -48.37 -11.41
N HIS A 448 -10.39 -48.49 -10.19
CA HIS A 448 -10.33 -47.48 -9.14
C HIS A 448 -9.24 -47.88 -8.16
N ARG A 449 -8.18 -47.08 -8.02
CA ARG A 449 -6.96 -47.48 -7.27
C ARG A 449 -6.57 -46.47 -6.20
N ILE A 450 -6.14 -47.01 -5.06
CA ILE A 450 -5.34 -46.32 -4.05
C ILE A 450 -4.04 -47.11 -3.93
N GLU A 451 -2.95 -46.51 -4.40
CA GLU A 451 -1.62 -47.13 -4.39
C GLU A 451 -0.66 -46.27 -3.55
N THR A 452 -0.01 -46.91 -2.57
CA THR A 452 1.01 -46.26 -1.76
C THR A 452 2.38 -46.36 -2.42
N SER A 453 3.32 -45.49 -2.04
CA SER A 453 4.68 -45.51 -2.61
C SER A 453 5.48 -46.78 -2.34
N THR A 454 5.05 -47.64 -1.41
CA THR A 454 5.68 -48.93 -1.10
C THR A 454 4.97 -50.11 -1.76
N GLY A 455 3.96 -49.85 -2.60
CA GLY A 455 3.24 -50.87 -3.36
C GLY A 455 2.02 -51.49 -2.66
N ILE A 456 1.57 -50.95 -1.53
CA ILE A 456 0.25 -51.36 -0.97
C ILE A 456 -0.84 -50.81 -1.88
N LEU A 457 -1.69 -51.70 -2.40
CA LEU A 457 -2.72 -51.40 -3.40
C LEU A 457 -4.10 -51.82 -2.88
N ILE A 458 -5.05 -50.90 -2.94
CA ILE A 458 -6.49 -51.18 -2.88
C ILE A 458 -7.03 -50.91 -4.28
N GLU A 459 -7.64 -51.91 -4.91
CA GLU A 459 -8.23 -51.76 -6.23
C GLU A 459 -9.66 -52.30 -6.30
N MET A 460 -10.51 -51.57 -7.00
CA MET A 460 -11.87 -51.97 -7.35
C MET A 460 -12.00 -51.90 -8.87
N ARG A 461 -12.52 -52.96 -9.48
CA ARG A 461 -12.67 -53.03 -10.93
C ARG A 461 -14.14 -52.98 -11.31
N ASP A 462 -14.50 -52.03 -12.16
CA ASP A 462 -15.82 -52.02 -12.78
C ASP A 462 -15.84 -53.06 -13.90
N CYS A 463 -16.42 -54.23 -13.61
CA CYS A 463 -16.77 -55.23 -14.61
C CYS A 463 -18.26 -55.14 -14.94
N PRO A 464 -18.65 -55.34 -16.21
CA PRO A 464 -20.06 -55.55 -16.54
C PRO A 464 -20.64 -56.69 -15.70
N PRO A 465 -21.92 -56.64 -15.29
CA PRO A 465 -22.56 -57.76 -14.63
C PRO A 465 -22.39 -59.01 -15.50
N ARG A 466 -21.99 -60.13 -14.89
CA ARG A 466 -21.92 -61.41 -15.60
C ARG A 466 -23.33 -61.74 -16.08
N ALA A 467 -23.47 -61.88 -17.40
CA ALA A 467 -24.73 -62.26 -18.06
C ALA A 467 -25.21 -63.66 -17.66
#